data_AF-A0A2U9QI98-F1
#
_entry.id   AF-A0A2U9QI98-F1
#
_cell.length_a   1.000
_cell.length_b   1.000
_cell.length_c   1.000
_cell.angle_alpha   90.00
_cell.angle_beta   90.00
_cell.angle_gamma   90.00
#
_symmetry.space_group_name_H-M   'P 1'
#
loop_
_entity.id
_entity.type
_entity.pdbx_description
1 polymer ?
#
loop_
_entity_poly.entity_id
_entity_poly.type
_entity_poly.pdbx_seq_one_letter_code
_entity_poly.pdbx_strand_id
1 'polypeptide(L)'
;MARIVLPVILLLGLSALAQTCQVRYTSPDYPELPVGPPQVRLTLSPSVVTANGAVVQVSATTTAPGATAWVRVRWQGGQLATRDAPYPGYAPLLSPNPAQGCPTVTASTRPITGPGDNGMHAFLAEAYAYWKEWRTDWSCRYRDSEGNEYTTTVTTGGEAPGSPYYACAYLRGYWRVNSGVVSATERLPVYVSWEQALDYDGVYREFATRLLEDHKRAGGSMLAYAFAKEVPEPVRGALKGVAQGYFYDCNWLGICQRADPAGEVKYLTDVPSALTDLVATGRLCGGLITFCFGERNARVSDIGPKVEIKTFLMVKGWRHDYLLMDRLIPRKYYDPADPYYPGVPEDERQQVLQGCRTFKDTEEGRRCVALVETPTGIVPTLKTLLMIDPLFRRGRQYP
;
A
#
# COMPACT_ATOMS: atom_id res chain seq x y z
N MET A 1 35.73 12.63 55.21
CA MET A 1 35.24 11.49 54.41
C MET A 1 33.90 11.88 53.82
N ALA A 2 33.87 12.24 52.53
CA ALA A 2 32.67 12.67 51.83
C ALA A 2 31.79 11.46 51.51
N ARG A 3 30.54 11.45 52.00
CA ARG A 3 29.53 10.46 51.62
C ARG A 3 28.83 10.95 50.36
N ILE A 4 29.03 10.19 49.29
CA ILE A 4 28.38 10.37 47.99
C ILE A 4 26.87 10.16 48.17
N VAL A 5 26.09 11.19 47.88
CA VAL A 5 24.64 11.12 47.70
C VAL A 5 24.41 10.72 46.25
N LEU A 6 23.93 9.50 46.01
CA LEU A 6 23.40 9.10 44.70
C LEU A 6 21.88 9.34 44.70
N PRO A 7 21.33 10.09 43.73
CA PRO A 7 19.90 10.30 43.62
C PRO A 7 19.26 9.07 42.97
N VAL A 8 18.33 8.42 43.68
CA VAL A 8 17.43 7.42 43.13
C VAL A 8 16.39 8.15 42.28
N ILE A 9 16.74 8.37 41.01
CA ILE A 9 15.87 8.97 39.99
C ILE A 9 15.40 7.86 39.05
N LEU A 10 14.08 7.68 39.04
CA LEU A 10 13.26 7.16 37.94
C LEU A 10 13.58 5.77 37.38
N LEU A 11 13.10 4.76 38.10
CA LEU A 11 12.67 3.47 37.52
C LEU A 11 11.15 3.34 37.67
N LEU A 12 10.42 4.36 37.22
CA LEU A 12 9.01 4.20 36.84
C LEU A 12 8.99 3.63 35.41
N GLY A 13 9.27 2.32 35.33
CA GLY A 13 8.88 1.54 34.17
C GLY A 13 7.37 1.59 34.05
N LEU A 14 6.88 2.44 33.15
CA LEU A 14 5.51 2.40 32.65
C LEU A 14 5.28 1.07 31.93
N SER A 15 5.04 0.01 32.69
CA SER A 15 4.25 -1.11 32.20
C SER A 15 2.85 -0.55 31.96
N ALA A 16 2.54 -0.25 30.69
CA ALA A 16 1.18 -0.02 30.24
C ALA A 16 0.35 -1.24 30.69
N LEU A 17 -0.41 -1.07 31.77
CA LEU A 17 -1.36 -2.06 32.24
C LEU A 17 -2.27 -2.36 31.06
N ALA A 18 -2.20 -3.60 30.55
CA ALA A 18 -3.09 -4.06 29.51
C ALA A 18 -4.53 -3.86 30.00
N GLN A 19 -5.22 -2.84 29.49
CA GLN A 19 -6.60 -2.57 29.85
C GLN A 19 -7.45 -3.74 29.34
N THR A 20 -8.12 -4.42 30.26
CA THR A 20 -9.09 -5.48 29.98
C THR A 20 -10.43 -5.06 30.53
N CYS A 21 -11.51 -5.18 29.76
CA CYS A 21 -12.86 -4.99 30.26
C CYS A 21 -13.27 -6.16 31.14
N GLN A 22 -14.15 -5.86 32.10
CA GLN A 22 -14.95 -6.89 32.73
C GLN A 22 -16.11 -7.24 31.79
N VAL A 23 -16.14 -8.48 31.32
CA VAL A 23 -17.31 -9.06 30.66
C VAL A 23 -18.18 -9.69 31.73
N ARG A 24 -19.45 -9.28 31.78
CA ARG A 24 -20.45 -9.85 32.68
C ARG A 24 -21.47 -10.62 31.85
N TYR A 25 -21.84 -11.79 32.36
CA TYR A 25 -22.90 -12.63 31.82
C TYR A 25 -23.48 -13.47 32.95
N THR A 26 -24.80 -13.63 32.96
CA THR A 26 -25.52 -14.40 33.99
C THR A 26 -26.20 -15.61 33.38
N SER A 27 -25.97 -16.78 33.98
CA SER A 27 -26.60 -18.06 33.63
C SER A 27 -28.10 -18.05 33.99
N PRO A 28 -28.97 -18.81 33.29
CA PRO A 28 -28.67 -19.79 32.23
C PRO A 28 -28.77 -19.27 30.79
N ASP A 29 -29.40 -18.12 30.55
CA ASP A 29 -29.77 -17.67 29.20
C ASP A 29 -28.83 -16.60 28.59
N TYR A 30 -27.89 -16.08 29.38
CA TYR A 30 -26.85 -15.14 28.97
C TYR A 30 -27.36 -14.02 28.03
N PRO A 31 -28.37 -13.22 28.43
CA PRO A 31 -28.97 -12.21 27.56
C PRO A 31 -27.97 -11.15 27.06
N GLU A 32 -26.87 -10.96 27.81
CA GLU A 32 -25.81 -9.99 27.51
C GLU A 32 -24.84 -10.47 26.41
N LEU A 33 -24.84 -11.78 26.10
CA LEU A 33 -23.98 -12.34 25.06
C LEU A 33 -24.70 -12.38 23.70
N PRO A 34 -24.04 -11.96 22.61
CA PRO A 34 -24.59 -12.03 21.26
C PRO A 34 -24.74 -13.50 20.81
N VAL A 35 -25.68 -13.73 19.90
CA VAL A 35 -25.84 -15.03 19.23
C VAL A 35 -24.83 -15.12 18.10
N GLY A 36 -23.89 -16.05 18.22
CA GLY A 36 -22.77 -16.21 17.28
C GLY A 36 -21.60 -15.25 17.52
N PRO A 37 -20.43 -15.50 16.89
CA PRO A 37 -19.20 -14.77 17.16
C PRO A 37 -19.31 -13.29 16.74
N PRO A 38 -18.87 -12.34 17.60
CA PRO A 38 -18.81 -10.93 17.24
C PRO A 38 -17.81 -10.67 16.12
N GLN A 39 -17.87 -9.48 15.52
CA GLN A 39 -16.88 -9.04 14.54
C GLN A 39 -16.05 -7.91 15.13
N VAL A 40 -14.80 -7.80 14.68
CA VAL A 40 -13.95 -6.63 14.94
C VAL A 40 -13.81 -5.83 13.66
N ARG A 41 -13.97 -4.51 13.77
CA ARG A 41 -13.77 -3.57 12.67
C ARG A 41 -12.52 -2.77 12.93
N LEU A 42 -11.61 -2.74 11.97
CA LEU A 42 -10.41 -1.91 11.96
C LEU A 42 -10.64 -0.76 10.98
N THR A 43 -10.24 0.46 11.36
CA THR A 43 -10.38 1.66 10.53
C THR A 43 -9.07 2.44 10.55
N LEU A 44 -8.66 2.92 9.38
CA LEU A 44 -7.50 3.77 9.16
C LEU A 44 -7.97 5.12 8.64
N SER A 45 -7.55 6.22 9.27
CA SER A 45 -7.90 7.58 8.86
C SER A 45 -6.68 8.50 8.86
N PRO A 46 -6.26 9.03 7.70
CA PRO A 46 -6.78 8.73 6.36
C PRO A 46 -6.50 7.28 5.93
N SER A 47 -7.28 6.75 4.98
CA SER A 47 -7.09 5.40 4.42
C SER A 47 -5.96 5.31 3.40
N VAL A 48 -5.38 6.45 3.02
CA VAL A 48 -4.38 6.66 1.96
C VAL A 48 -3.52 7.85 2.41
N VAL A 49 -2.20 7.73 2.40
CA VAL A 49 -1.30 8.83 2.82
C VAL A 49 -0.46 9.33 1.66
N THR A 50 -0.65 10.58 1.27
CA THR A 50 0.13 11.23 0.19
C THR A 50 1.01 12.39 0.66
N ALA A 51 0.87 12.80 1.92
CA ALA A 51 1.56 13.94 2.50
C ALA A 51 2.66 13.50 3.48
N ASN A 52 3.82 14.16 3.40
CA ASN A 52 4.90 13.95 4.36
C ASN A 52 4.50 14.47 5.75
N GLY A 53 4.90 13.78 6.81
CA GLY A 53 4.54 14.13 8.19
C GLY A 53 3.10 13.78 8.59
N ALA A 54 2.32 13.15 7.70
CA ALA A 54 0.97 12.73 8.02
C ALA A 54 0.95 11.73 9.19
N VAL A 55 -0.06 11.83 10.05
CA VAL A 55 -0.31 10.90 11.15
C VAL A 55 -1.61 10.17 10.86
N VAL A 56 -1.57 8.84 10.87
CA VAL A 56 -2.75 8.01 10.62
C VAL A 56 -3.34 7.58 11.95
N GLN A 57 -4.62 7.87 12.14
CA GLN A 57 -5.42 7.33 13.22
C GLN A 57 -5.82 5.90 12.89
N VAL A 58 -5.50 4.98 13.78
CA VAL A 58 -5.84 3.57 13.70
C VAL A 58 -6.79 3.25 14.83
N SER A 59 -8.02 2.86 14.50
CA SER A 59 -9.04 2.51 15.49
C SER A 59 -9.60 1.12 15.25
N ALA A 60 -9.83 0.38 16.34
CA ALA A 60 -10.52 -0.89 16.28
C ALA A 60 -11.65 -0.97 17.30
N THR A 61 -12.79 -1.52 16.85
CA THR A 61 -14.03 -1.61 17.62
C THR A 61 -14.72 -2.94 17.34
N THR A 62 -15.29 -3.56 18.36
CA THR A 62 -16.10 -4.78 18.21
C THR A 62 -17.58 -4.47 18.01
N THR A 63 -18.31 -5.33 17.30
CA THR A 63 -19.77 -5.24 17.16
C THR A 63 -20.53 -5.51 18.46
N ALA A 64 -19.91 -6.17 19.45
CA ALA A 64 -20.47 -6.42 20.77
C ALA A 64 -19.51 -5.98 21.90
N PRO A 65 -19.43 -4.67 22.21
CA PRO A 65 -18.54 -4.13 23.24
C PRO A 65 -18.70 -4.76 24.62
N GLY A 66 -19.95 -5.01 25.05
CA GLY A 66 -20.25 -5.61 26.35
C GLY A 66 -19.83 -7.08 26.48
N ALA A 67 -19.56 -7.75 25.37
CA ALA A 67 -19.11 -9.14 25.32
C ALA A 67 -17.61 -9.26 24.96
N THR A 68 -16.85 -8.17 25.02
CA THR A 68 -15.45 -8.11 24.59
C THR A 68 -14.54 -7.87 25.79
N ALA A 69 -13.55 -8.75 26.00
CA ALA A 69 -12.57 -8.63 27.09
C ALA A 69 -11.47 -7.62 26.79
N TRP A 70 -11.01 -7.55 25.55
CA TRP A 70 -10.01 -6.59 25.11
C TRP A 70 -10.02 -6.47 23.59
N VAL A 71 -9.53 -5.34 23.11
CA VAL A 71 -9.23 -5.09 21.69
C VAL A 71 -7.79 -4.64 21.56
N ARG A 72 -7.08 -5.20 20.59
CA ARG A 72 -5.68 -4.93 20.31
C ARG A 72 -5.50 -4.60 18.85
N VAL A 73 -4.69 -3.59 18.56
CA VAL A 73 -4.23 -3.25 17.22
C VAL A 73 -2.72 -3.38 17.19
N ARG A 74 -2.20 -3.98 16.12
CA ARG A 74 -0.77 -4.04 15.85
C ARG A 74 -0.47 -3.67 14.41
N TRP A 75 0.64 -2.97 14.21
CA TRP A 75 1.28 -2.88 12.92
C TRP A 75 2.14 -4.14 12.71
N GLN A 76 1.87 -4.87 11.64
CA GLN A 76 2.51 -6.16 11.34
C GLN A 76 3.76 -6.04 10.46
N GLY A 77 4.00 -4.87 9.89
CA GLY A 77 5.07 -4.66 8.92
C GLY A 77 4.58 -3.86 7.71
N GLY A 78 5.46 -3.75 6.72
CA GLY A 78 5.10 -3.17 5.44
C GLY A 78 6.04 -3.60 4.33
N GLN A 79 5.51 -3.63 3.11
CA GLN A 79 6.30 -3.76 1.90
C GLN A 79 6.66 -2.35 1.45
N LEU A 80 7.83 -1.86 1.86
CA LEU A 80 8.28 -0.52 1.52
C LEU A 80 8.86 -0.48 0.10
N ALA A 81 9.05 0.73 -0.42
CA ALA A 81 9.72 1.02 -1.69
C ALA A 81 11.04 0.26 -1.85
N THR A 82 11.89 0.30 -0.83
CA THR A 82 13.25 -0.23 -0.93
C THR A 82 13.39 -1.62 -0.33
N ARG A 83 12.56 -1.98 0.66
CA ARG A 83 12.69 -3.25 1.41
C ARG A 83 11.43 -3.58 2.21
N ASP A 84 11.35 -4.81 2.71
CA ASP A 84 10.29 -5.17 3.65
C ASP A 84 10.65 -4.71 5.06
N ALA A 85 9.64 -4.25 5.80
CA ALA A 85 9.70 -3.90 7.21
C ALA A 85 8.88 -4.91 8.04
N PRO A 86 9.28 -5.22 9.28
CA PRO A 86 10.36 -4.59 10.03
C PRO A 86 11.77 -5.08 9.63
N TYR A 87 12.76 -4.20 9.74
CA TYR A 87 14.19 -4.52 9.64
C TYR A 87 14.96 -3.84 10.79
N PRO A 88 16.17 -4.29 11.14
CA PRO A 88 16.94 -3.68 12.22
C PRO A 88 17.11 -2.16 12.03
N GLY A 89 16.71 -1.38 13.02
CA GLY A 89 16.74 0.09 12.98
C GLY A 89 15.48 0.77 12.45
N TYR A 90 14.50 0.03 11.90
CA TYR A 90 13.21 0.61 11.49
C TYR A 90 12.27 0.78 12.69
N ALA A 91 11.85 2.01 12.96
CA ALA A 91 10.86 2.30 14.00
C ALA A 91 9.45 1.88 13.53
N PRO A 92 8.74 1.01 14.28
CA PRO A 92 7.36 0.62 13.98
C PRO A 92 6.47 1.83 13.69
N LEU A 93 5.55 1.68 12.73
CA LEU A 93 4.65 2.78 12.41
C LEU A 93 3.71 3.10 13.57
N LEU A 94 3.17 2.08 14.24
CA LEU A 94 2.32 2.26 15.41
C LEU A 94 3.19 2.46 16.65
N SER A 95 2.81 3.38 17.54
CA SER A 95 3.49 3.56 18.84
C SER A 95 2.46 3.91 19.93
N PRO A 96 2.26 3.05 20.94
CA PRO A 96 2.89 1.74 21.14
C PRO A 96 2.45 0.69 20.09
N ASN A 97 3.32 -0.29 19.81
CA ASN A 97 2.99 -1.45 18.96
C ASN A 97 3.25 -2.76 19.74
N PRO A 98 2.23 -3.52 20.13
CA PRO A 98 0.80 -3.29 19.91
C PRO A 98 0.20 -2.19 20.80
N ALA A 99 -0.91 -1.61 20.36
CA ALA A 99 -1.80 -0.80 21.18
C ALA A 99 -2.99 -1.66 21.64
N GLN A 100 -3.38 -1.57 22.91
CA GLN A 100 -4.51 -2.31 23.46
C GLN A 100 -5.45 -1.36 24.20
N GLY A 101 -6.75 -1.64 24.13
CA GLY A 101 -7.78 -0.90 24.80
C GLY A 101 -9.02 -1.76 25.03
N CYS A 102 -10.04 -1.16 25.63
CA CYS A 102 -11.30 -1.85 25.83
C CYS A 102 -12.49 -0.88 25.99
N PRO A 103 -13.64 -1.12 25.33
CA PRO A 103 -13.92 -2.12 24.28
C PRO A 103 -13.49 -1.65 22.89
N THR A 104 -12.82 -0.51 22.82
CA THR A 104 -12.22 0.06 21.63
C THR A 104 -10.77 0.38 21.92
N VAL A 105 -9.98 0.49 20.85
CA VAL A 105 -8.62 1.00 20.93
C VAL A 105 -8.44 1.99 19.80
N THR A 106 -7.86 3.14 20.14
CA THR A 106 -7.43 4.15 19.18
C THR A 106 -5.97 4.44 19.43
N ALA A 107 -5.18 4.41 18.38
CA ALA A 107 -3.76 4.72 18.41
C ALA A 107 -3.39 5.49 17.14
N SER A 108 -2.29 6.22 17.22
CA SER A 108 -1.76 6.96 16.07
C SER A 108 -0.50 6.28 15.56
N THR A 109 -0.25 6.38 14.27
CA THR A 109 1.09 6.14 13.77
C THR A 109 2.03 7.25 14.26
N ARG A 110 3.34 6.99 14.28
CA ARG A 110 4.33 8.08 14.19
C ARG A 110 4.11 8.86 12.88
N PRO A 111 4.62 10.09 12.79
CA PRO A 111 4.62 10.83 11.52
C PRO A 111 5.25 9.98 10.41
N ILE A 112 4.53 9.88 9.30
CA ILE A 112 5.00 9.21 8.09
C ILE A 112 6.13 10.05 7.50
N THR A 113 7.28 9.42 7.31
CA THR A 113 8.49 9.99 6.71
C THR A 113 8.61 9.47 5.29
N GLY A 114 8.42 10.36 4.32
CA GLY A 114 8.15 10.00 2.93
C GLY A 114 9.01 8.89 2.34
N PRO A 115 10.30 9.10 2.03
CA PRO A 115 11.03 8.08 1.28
C PRO A 115 11.20 6.76 2.05
N GLY A 116 11.21 6.79 3.38
CA GLY A 116 11.42 5.62 4.23
C GLY A 116 10.16 4.78 4.47
N ASP A 117 8.98 5.40 4.40
CA ASP A 117 7.69 4.75 4.70
C ASP A 117 6.81 4.57 3.45
N ASN A 118 7.24 5.00 2.27
CA ASN A 118 6.50 4.71 1.04
C ASN A 118 6.32 3.20 0.85
N GLY A 119 5.11 2.77 0.55
CA GLY A 119 4.76 1.37 0.32
C GLY A 119 3.44 0.95 0.94
N MET A 120 3.31 -0.34 1.23
CA MET A 120 2.09 -0.97 1.75
C MET A 120 2.28 -1.47 3.17
N HIS A 121 1.61 -0.85 4.13
CA HIS A 121 1.65 -1.27 5.53
C HIS A 121 0.42 -2.10 5.90
N ALA A 122 0.61 -3.10 6.75
CA ALA A 122 -0.45 -3.95 7.24
C ALA A 122 -0.71 -3.71 8.73
N PHE A 123 -1.97 -3.56 9.07
CA PHE A 123 -2.47 -3.47 10.44
C PHE A 123 -3.42 -4.64 10.72
N LEU A 124 -3.33 -5.19 11.92
CA LEU A 124 -4.23 -6.23 12.40
C LEU A 124 -4.90 -5.76 13.68
N ALA A 125 -6.22 -5.83 13.70
CA ALA A 125 -7.03 -5.76 14.91
C ALA A 125 -7.38 -7.17 15.36
N GLU A 126 -7.30 -7.42 16.66
CA GLU A 126 -7.72 -8.63 17.33
C GLU A 126 -8.60 -8.24 18.51
N ALA A 127 -9.70 -8.96 18.73
CA ALA A 127 -10.52 -8.81 19.91
C ALA A 127 -10.82 -10.17 20.51
N TYR A 128 -10.67 -10.31 21.83
CA TYR A 128 -11.12 -11.50 22.53
C TYR A 128 -12.55 -11.28 23.01
N ALA A 129 -13.48 -12.07 22.49
CA ALA A 129 -14.90 -11.88 22.72
C ALA A 129 -15.59 -13.17 23.16
N TYR A 130 -16.75 -13.00 23.79
CA TYR A 130 -17.64 -14.05 24.24
C TYR A 130 -18.94 -14.00 23.43
N TRP A 131 -19.53 -15.15 23.18
CA TRP A 131 -20.83 -15.27 22.55
C TRP A 131 -21.56 -16.51 23.05
N LYS A 132 -22.83 -16.62 22.68
CA LYS A 132 -23.62 -17.81 22.93
C LYS A 132 -24.07 -18.47 21.63
N GLU A 133 -24.15 -19.78 21.66
CA GLU A 133 -24.72 -20.59 20.60
C GLU A 133 -25.79 -21.51 21.18
N TRP A 134 -26.89 -21.65 20.44
CA TRP A 134 -27.92 -22.61 20.80
C TRP A 134 -27.41 -24.01 20.49
N ARG A 135 -27.47 -24.90 21.48
CA ARG A 135 -27.13 -26.30 21.33
C ARG A 135 -28.32 -27.15 21.72
N THR A 136 -28.53 -28.20 20.95
CA THR A 136 -29.60 -29.18 21.22
C THR A 136 -28.99 -30.56 21.33
N ASP A 137 -29.26 -31.23 22.45
CA ASP A 137 -28.88 -32.61 22.66
C ASP A 137 -30.03 -33.53 22.22
N TRP A 138 -29.70 -34.52 21.42
CA TRP A 138 -30.62 -35.52 20.88
C TRP A 138 -30.20 -36.91 21.32
N SER A 139 -31.16 -37.76 21.69
CA SER A 139 -30.94 -39.20 21.84
C SER A 139 -31.27 -39.87 20.51
N CYS A 140 -30.26 -40.36 19.80
CA CYS A 140 -30.42 -40.98 18.49
C CYS A 140 -29.95 -42.42 18.47
N ARG A 141 -30.47 -43.20 17.53
CA ARG A 141 -29.97 -44.54 17.21
C ARG A 141 -29.05 -44.49 15.99
N TYR A 142 -28.04 -45.33 15.95
CA TYR A 142 -27.19 -45.54 14.77
C TYR A 142 -26.79 -47.01 14.64
N ARG A 143 -26.41 -47.43 13.44
CA ARG A 143 -25.84 -48.77 13.19
C ARG A 143 -24.33 -48.67 12.97
N ASP A 144 -23.58 -49.56 13.60
CA ASP A 144 -22.14 -49.69 13.32
C ASP A 144 -21.88 -50.38 11.96
N SER A 145 -20.61 -50.57 11.61
CA SER A 145 -20.20 -51.26 10.37
C SER A 145 -20.61 -52.74 10.31
N GLU A 146 -21.01 -53.33 11.44
CA GLU A 146 -21.42 -54.72 11.59
C GLU A 146 -22.95 -54.87 11.61
N GLY A 147 -23.69 -53.75 11.60
CA GLY A 147 -25.16 -53.71 11.61
C GLY A 147 -25.79 -53.67 13.01
N ASN A 148 -25.00 -53.60 14.07
CA ASN A 148 -25.49 -53.53 15.45
C ASN A 148 -26.04 -52.13 15.75
N GLU A 149 -27.21 -52.07 16.38
CA GLU A 149 -27.89 -50.82 16.71
C GLU A 149 -27.50 -50.33 18.11
N TYR A 150 -27.05 -49.08 18.22
CA TYR A 150 -26.72 -48.43 19.48
C TYR A 150 -27.49 -47.12 19.65
N THR A 151 -27.73 -46.75 20.91
CA THR A 151 -28.24 -45.41 21.26
C THR A 151 -27.08 -44.53 21.68
N THR A 152 -27.03 -43.29 21.17
CA THR A 152 -26.02 -42.30 21.55
C THR A 152 -26.64 -40.91 21.67
N THR A 153 -25.96 -40.02 22.40
CA THR A 153 -26.32 -38.61 22.48
C THR A 153 -25.52 -37.81 21.45
N VAL A 154 -26.23 -37.05 20.61
CA VAL A 154 -25.64 -36.19 19.58
C VAL A 154 -26.03 -34.74 19.87
N THR A 155 -25.05 -33.86 19.94
CA THR A 155 -25.28 -32.41 20.13
C THR A 155 -25.17 -31.68 18.79
N THR A 156 -26.21 -30.92 18.42
CA THR A 156 -26.26 -30.13 17.18
C THR A 156 -26.53 -28.65 17.47
N GLY A 157 -26.55 -27.82 16.42
CA GLY A 157 -26.87 -26.39 16.48
C GLY A 157 -28.38 -26.06 16.48
N GLY A 158 -29.27 -27.06 16.64
CA GLY A 158 -30.72 -26.86 16.68
C GLY A 158 -31.50 -27.84 15.81
N GLU A 159 -30.91 -28.32 14.72
CA GLU A 159 -31.53 -29.28 13.81
C GLU A 159 -31.30 -30.73 14.26
N ALA A 160 -32.27 -31.61 13.98
CA ALA A 160 -32.12 -33.03 14.27
C ALA A 160 -30.94 -33.63 13.48
N PRO A 161 -30.11 -34.50 14.09
CA PRO A 161 -29.00 -35.16 13.40
C PRO A 161 -29.46 -35.93 12.16
N GLY A 162 -28.73 -35.79 11.06
CA GLY A 162 -28.89 -36.61 9.87
C GLY A 162 -28.12 -37.93 9.94
N SER A 163 -28.10 -38.68 8.83
CA SER A 163 -27.33 -39.92 8.67
C SER A 163 -25.89 -39.78 9.18
N PRO A 164 -25.35 -40.76 9.94
CA PRO A 164 -25.85 -42.12 10.17
C PRO A 164 -26.90 -42.25 11.30
N TYR A 165 -27.33 -41.15 11.89
CA TYR A 165 -28.26 -41.14 13.02
C TYR A 165 -29.72 -41.15 12.56
N TYR A 166 -30.57 -41.90 13.25
CA TYR A 166 -32.02 -41.97 13.02
C TYR A 166 -32.81 -42.14 14.33
N ALA A 167 -34.13 -42.03 14.25
CA ALA A 167 -35.04 -42.11 15.41
C ALA A 167 -34.61 -41.18 16.57
N CYS A 168 -34.21 -39.95 16.24
CA CYS A 168 -33.72 -38.98 17.19
C CYS A 168 -34.85 -38.35 18.02
N ALA A 169 -34.73 -38.40 19.34
CA ALA A 169 -35.61 -37.71 20.28
C ALA A 169 -34.90 -36.51 20.90
N TYR A 170 -35.59 -35.37 20.96
CA TYR A 170 -35.10 -34.16 21.63
C TYR A 170 -34.95 -34.42 23.14
N LEU A 171 -33.78 -34.14 23.69
CA LEU A 171 -33.54 -34.23 25.14
C LEU A 171 -33.65 -32.86 25.80
N ARG A 172 -32.85 -31.90 25.31
CA ARG A 172 -32.80 -30.54 25.83
C ARG A 172 -32.14 -29.59 24.84
N GLY A 173 -32.49 -28.32 24.98
CA GLY A 173 -31.88 -27.20 24.29
C GLY A 173 -31.35 -26.23 25.33
N TYR A 174 -30.12 -25.73 25.12
CA TYR A 174 -29.45 -24.85 26.06
C TYR A 174 -28.51 -23.90 25.33
N TRP A 175 -28.26 -22.74 25.94
CA TRP A 175 -27.22 -21.84 25.50
C TRP A 175 -25.86 -22.32 25.98
N ARG A 176 -24.93 -22.49 25.05
CA ARG A 176 -23.51 -22.71 25.35
C ARG A 176 -22.74 -21.41 25.18
N VAL A 177 -22.01 -21.00 26.21
CA VAL A 177 -21.06 -19.89 26.13
C VAL A 177 -19.80 -20.36 25.42
N ASN A 178 -19.37 -19.57 24.44
CA ASN A 178 -18.11 -19.73 23.72
C ASN A 178 -17.27 -18.47 23.86
N SER A 179 -15.97 -18.61 23.61
CA SER A 179 -15.01 -17.50 23.65
C SER A 179 -13.92 -17.72 22.61
N GLY A 180 -13.38 -16.63 22.07
CA GLY A 180 -12.34 -16.72 21.05
C GLY A 180 -11.84 -15.37 20.58
N VAL A 181 -10.77 -15.40 19.77
CA VAL A 181 -10.22 -14.21 19.12
C VAL A 181 -10.87 -14.04 17.75
N VAL A 182 -11.40 -12.85 17.51
CA VAL A 182 -11.87 -12.41 16.19
C VAL A 182 -10.89 -11.35 15.68
N SER A 183 -10.63 -11.35 14.37
CA SER A 183 -9.58 -10.52 13.78
C SER A 183 -10.02 -9.82 12.49
N ALA A 184 -9.46 -8.64 12.25
CA ALA A 184 -9.61 -7.91 11.00
C ALA A 184 -8.27 -7.31 10.57
N THR A 185 -8.01 -7.28 9.27
CA THR A 185 -6.80 -6.69 8.69
C THR A 185 -7.16 -5.50 7.83
N GLU A 186 -6.36 -4.44 7.91
CA GLU A 186 -6.45 -3.31 7.01
C GLU A 186 -5.08 -2.96 6.46
N ARG A 187 -5.05 -2.41 5.25
CA ARG A 187 -3.82 -2.00 4.58
C ARG A 187 -3.80 -0.48 4.46
N LEU A 188 -2.67 0.10 4.86
CA LEU A 188 -2.38 1.51 4.67
C LEU A 188 -1.39 1.68 3.52
N PRO A 189 -1.83 2.20 2.37
CA PRO A 189 -0.94 2.59 1.31
C PRO A 189 -0.37 4.01 1.56
N VAL A 190 0.94 4.15 1.39
CA VAL A 190 1.71 5.39 1.60
C VAL A 190 2.45 5.75 0.31
N TYR A 191 2.20 6.95 -0.19
CA TYR A 191 2.70 7.50 -1.46
C TYR A 191 3.05 8.97 -1.25
N VAL A 192 4.02 9.21 -0.39
CA VAL A 192 4.57 10.55 -0.23
C VAL A 192 5.50 10.84 -1.40
N SER A 193 5.17 11.89 -2.15
CA SER A 193 6.06 12.41 -3.19
C SER A 193 7.35 12.92 -2.57
N TRP A 194 8.42 12.15 -2.69
CA TRP A 194 9.74 12.53 -2.18
C TRP A 194 10.51 13.48 -3.11
N GLU A 195 10.03 13.70 -4.34
CA GLU A 195 10.63 14.69 -5.26
C GLU A 195 10.73 16.09 -4.65
N GLN A 196 9.73 16.50 -3.87
CA GLN A 196 9.69 17.82 -3.24
C GLN A 196 10.74 17.98 -2.13
N ALA A 197 11.30 16.88 -1.64
CA ALA A 197 12.34 16.90 -0.62
C ALA A 197 13.76 16.81 -1.20
N LEU A 198 13.88 16.62 -2.53
CA LEU A 198 15.15 16.43 -3.22
C LEU A 198 15.34 17.48 -4.32
N ASP A 199 16.60 17.79 -4.61
CA ASP A 199 16.97 18.54 -5.80
C ASP A 199 16.87 17.67 -7.07
N TYR A 200 16.93 18.29 -8.25
CA TYR A 200 16.74 17.60 -9.54
C TYR A 200 17.66 16.38 -9.69
N ASP A 201 18.95 16.53 -9.37
CA ASP A 201 19.92 15.43 -9.47
C ASP A 201 19.72 14.38 -8.37
N GLY A 202 19.30 14.80 -7.16
CA GLY A 202 18.91 13.92 -6.08
C GLY A 202 17.72 13.03 -6.45
N VAL A 203 16.75 13.57 -7.19
CA VAL A 203 15.59 12.80 -7.66
C VAL A 203 16.02 11.62 -8.54
N TYR A 204 16.89 11.86 -9.52
CA TYR A 204 17.39 10.79 -10.39
C TYR A 204 18.25 9.77 -9.65
N ARG A 205 19.04 10.21 -8.66
CA ARG A 205 19.86 9.30 -7.84
C ARG A 205 19.01 8.38 -6.98
N GLU A 206 18.01 8.93 -6.30
CA GLU A 206 17.08 8.16 -5.48
C GLU A 206 16.24 7.22 -6.35
N PHE A 207 15.76 7.70 -7.51
CA PHE A 207 15.01 6.88 -8.45
C PHE A 207 15.84 5.70 -8.97
N ALA A 208 17.10 5.94 -9.38
CA ALA A 208 18.00 4.88 -9.83
C ALA A 208 18.26 3.84 -8.74
N THR A 209 18.42 4.28 -7.49
CA THR A 209 18.60 3.39 -6.33
C THR A 209 17.37 2.52 -6.11
N ARG A 210 16.17 3.11 -6.10
CA ARG A 210 14.90 2.38 -5.93
C ARG A 210 14.65 1.38 -7.05
N LEU A 211 14.94 1.79 -8.29
CA LEU A 211 14.82 0.92 -9.46
C LEU A 211 15.65 -0.36 -9.30
N LEU A 212 16.90 -0.23 -8.82
CA LEU A 212 17.76 -1.38 -8.56
C LEU A 212 17.23 -2.23 -7.40
N GLU A 213 16.85 -1.64 -6.28
CA GLU A 213 16.31 -2.40 -5.13
C GLU A 213 15.05 -3.19 -5.47
N ASP A 214 14.13 -2.62 -6.27
CA ASP A 214 12.94 -3.34 -6.72
C ASP A 214 13.29 -4.44 -7.74
N HIS A 215 14.28 -4.20 -8.61
CA HIS A 215 14.76 -5.21 -9.55
C HIS A 215 15.40 -6.42 -8.87
N LYS A 216 16.08 -6.25 -7.72
CA LYS A 216 16.61 -7.40 -6.95
C LYS A 216 15.52 -8.42 -6.60
N ARG A 217 14.28 -7.96 -6.43
CA ARG A 217 13.13 -8.81 -6.09
C ARG A 217 12.34 -9.25 -7.32
N ALA A 218 12.13 -8.35 -8.26
CA ALA A 218 11.38 -8.62 -9.48
C ALA A 218 12.16 -9.54 -10.43
N GLY A 219 13.47 -9.31 -10.57
CA GLY A 219 14.31 -9.94 -11.58
C GLY A 219 13.64 -9.90 -12.96
N GLY A 220 13.50 -11.07 -13.58
CA GLY A 220 12.83 -11.24 -14.87
C GLY A 220 11.35 -10.84 -14.94
N SER A 221 10.67 -10.59 -13.81
CA SER A 221 9.29 -10.09 -13.85
C SER A 221 9.19 -8.58 -14.08
N MET A 222 10.30 -7.85 -13.98
CA MET A 222 10.32 -6.42 -14.20
C MET A 222 10.16 -6.10 -15.69
N LEU A 223 9.35 -5.09 -16.00
CA LEU A 223 9.18 -4.56 -17.35
C LEU A 223 9.49 -3.07 -17.35
N ALA A 224 10.36 -2.60 -18.23
CA ALA A 224 10.70 -1.20 -18.37
C ALA A 224 10.48 -0.71 -19.81
N TYR A 225 9.73 0.37 -19.95
CA TYR A 225 9.45 1.04 -21.21
C TYR A 225 10.00 2.46 -21.15
N ALA A 226 11.05 2.72 -21.92
CA ALA A 226 11.69 4.01 -21.99
C ALA A 226 11.43 4.64 -23.35
N PHE A 227 10.88 5.84 -23.37
CA PHE A 227 11.01 6.76 -24.50
C PHE A 227 12.09 7.76 -24.13
N ALA A 228 13.11 7.88 -24.97
CA ALA A 228 14.20 8.80 -24.69
C ALA A 228 14.86 9.31 -25.97
N LYS A 229 14.80 10.63 -26.13
CA LYS A 229 15.87 11.35 -26.82
C LYS A 229 17.14 11.32 -25.95
N GLU A 230 16.98 11.43 -24.62
CA GLU A 230 18.05 11.32 -23.62
C GLU A 230 17.54 10.68 -22.31
N VAL A 231 18.28 9.74 -21.71
CA VAL A 231 18.05 9.30 -20.31
C VAL A 231 19.23 9.79 -19.46
N PRO A 232 19.02 10.60 -18.41
CA PRO A 232 20.13 11.10 -17.60
C PRO A 232 20.78 9.99 -16.77
N GLU A 233 22.08 10.14 -16.48
CA GLU A 233 22.72 9.38 -15.40
C GLU A 233 22.24 9.92 -14.04
N PRO A 234 22.07 9.08 -13.00
CA PRO A 234 22.43 7.65 -12.92
C PRO A 234 21.37 6.66 -13.41
N VAL A 235 20.22 7.13 -13.92
CA VAL A 235 19.10 6.25 -14.32
C VAL A 235 19.46 5.37 -15.51
N ARG A 236 20.20 5.92 -16.47
CA ARG A 236 20.71 5.15 -17.60
C ARG A 236 21.59 3.98 -17.15
N GLY A 237 22.52 4.22 -16.23
CA GLY A 237 23.34 3.17 -15.62
C GLY A 237 22.51 2.11 -14.90
N ALA A 238 21.51 2.52 -14.13
CA ALA A 238 20.60 1.58 -13.45
C ALA A 238 19.80 0.73 -14.44
N LEU A 239 19.21 1.33 -15.48
CA LEU A 239 18.50 0.60 -16.54
C LEU A 239 19.41 -0.38 -17.29
N LYS A 240 20.67 0.00 -17.54
CA LYS A 240 21.65 -0.91 -18.14
C LYS A 240 21.90 -2.11 -17.23
N GLY A 241 22.05 -1.90 -15.92
CA GLY A 241 22.16 -2.98 -14.94
C GLY A 241 20.93 -3.89 -14.94
N VAL A 242 19.73 -3.31 -14.91
CA VAL A 242 18.44 -4.04 -15.00
C VAL A 242 18.34 -4.88 -16.28
N ALA A 243 18.73 -4.32 -17.42
CA ALA A 243 18.69 -5.01 -18.72
C ALA A 243 19.73 -6.13 -18.85
N GLN A 244 20.86 -6.03 -18.15
CA GLN A 244 21.97 -7.00 -18.25
C GLN A 244 21.97 -8.03 -17.11
N GLY A 245 21.22 -7.77 -16.03
CA GLY A 245 21.39 -8.44 -14.75
C GLY A 245 22.69 -8.00 -14.06
N TYR A 246 22.75 -8.18 -12.74
CA TYR A 246 23.92 -7.80 -11.94
C TYR A 246 24.01 -8.60 -10.64
N PHE A 247 25.19 -8.60 -10.02
CA PHE A 247 25.42 -9.21 -8.71
C PHE A 247 25.25 -8.19 -7.59
N TYR A 248 24.67 -8.59 -6.46
CA TYR A 248 24.40 -7.73 -5.32
C TYR A 248 24.51 -8.48 -3.99
N ASP A 249 24.54 -7.74 -2.87
CA ASP A 249 24.62 -8.27 -1.50
C ASP A 249 25.68 -9.36 -1.32
N CYS A 250 26.90 -9.07 -1.78
CA CYS A 250 28.04 -9.97 -1.64
C CYS A 250 28.44 -10.08 -0.17
N ASN A 251 28.58 -11.32 0.32
CA ASN A 251 29.12 -11.55 1.65
C ASN A 251 30.66 -11.41 1.65
N TRP A 252 31.27 -11.49 2.84
CA TRP A 252 32.72 -11.39 3.02
C TRP A 252 33.52 -12.50 2.30
N LEU A 253 32.85 -13.59 1.88
CA LEU A 253 33.41 -14.69 1.10
C LEU A 253 33.31 -14.46 -0.43
N GLY A 254 32.77 -13.32 -0.87
CA GLY A 254 32.58 -13.02 -2.30
C GLY A 254 31.41 -13.76 -2.95
N ILE A 255 30.56 -14.44 -2.17
CA ILE A 255 29.33 -15.06 -2.67
C ILE A 255 28.27 -13.96 -2.74
N CYS A 256 27.82 -13.66 -3.95
CA CYS A 256 26.83 -12.63 -4.22
C CYS A 256 25.49 -13.26 -4.64
N GLN A 257 24.41 -12.55 -4.34
CA GLN A 257 23.14 -12.80 -5.00
C GLN A 257 23.21 -12.26 -6.44
N ARG A 258 22.40 -12.82 -7.34
CA ARG A 258 22.30 -12.39 -8.73
C ARG A 258 20.87 -11.94 -9.01
N ALA A 259 20.74 -10.74 -9.54
CA ALA A 259 19.50 -10.28 -10.14
C ALA A 259 19.52 -10.70 -11.61
N ASP A 260 18.58 -11.56 -12.01
CA ASP A 260 18.40 -11.91 -13.41
C ASP A 260 17.99 -10.69 -14.23
N PRO A 261 18.34 -10.62 -15.52
CA PRO A 261 17.89 -9.54 -16.39
C PRO A 261 16.36 -9.39 -16.38
N ALA A 262 15.88 -8.14 -16.47
CA ALA A 262 14.46 -7.86 -16.60
C ALA A 262 13.84 -8.56 -17.82
N GLY A 263 12.57 -8.97 -17.69
CA GLY A 263 11.87 -9.71 -18.73
C GLY A 263 11.64 -8.90 -20.00
N GLU A 264 11.51 -7.58 -19.87
CA GLU A 264 11.38 -6.69 -21.01
C GLU A 264 11.98 -5.32 -20.72
N VAL A 265 12.87 -4.86 -21.59
CA VAL A 265 13.31 -3.47 -21.63
C VAL A 265 13.17 -2.97 -23.06
N LYS A 266 12.24 -2.04 -23.29
CA LYS A 266 12.01 -1.45 -24.61
C LYS A 266 12.41 0.02 -24.62
N TYR A 267 13.31 0.36 -25.54
CA TYR A 267 13.63 1.74 -25.91
C TYR A 267 12.80 2.11 -27.14
N LEU A 268 11.80 2.96 -26.93
CA LEU A 268 10.98 3.52 -27.99
C LEU A 268 11.75 4.68 -28.61
N THR A 269 12.24 4.50 -29.84
CA THR A 269 12.91 5.53 -30.62
C THR A 269 11.93 6.56 -31.20
N ASP A 270 10.67 6.15 -31.39
CA ASP A 270 9.55 6.99 -31.81
C ASP A 270 8.43 6.90 -30.76
N VAL A 271 7.88 8.05 -30.35
CA VAL A 271 6.66 8.06 -29.51
C VAL A 271 5.53 7.50 -30.38
N PRO A 272 4.85 6.41 -29.99
CA PRO A 272 3.63 6.00 -30.69
C PRO A 272 2.67 7.20 -30.69
N SER A 273 2.12 7.58 -31.83
CA SER A 273 1.22 8.75 -31.94
C SER A 273 0.11 8.72 -30.90
N ALA A 274 -0.35 7.53 -30.49
CA ALA A 274 -1.30 7.31 -29.41
C ALA A 274 -0.83 7.79 -28.02
N LEU A 275 0.45 7.65 -27.66
CA LEU A 275 0.98 8.16 -26.39
C LEU A 275 1.10 9.69 -26.45
N THR A 276 1.53 10.23 -27.59
CA THR A 276 1.48 11.67 -27.87
C THR A 276 0.06 12.19 -27.75
N ASP A 277 -0.93 11.48 -28.31
CA ASP A 277 -2.36 11.78 -28.27
C ASP A 277 -2.94 11.66 -26.85
N LEU A 278 -2.51 10.71 -26.03
CA LEU A 278 -2.95 10.55 -24.63
C LEU A 278 -2.41 11.65 -23.71
N VAL A 279 -1.15 12.03 -23.92
CA VAL A 279 -0.53 13.21 -23.29
C VAL A 279 -1.25 14.46 -23.77
N ALA A 280 -1.46 14.61 -25.07
CA ALA A 280 -2.17 15.71 -25.69
C ALA A 280 -3.61 15.91 -25.15
N THR A 281 -4.39 14.82 -25.10
CA THR A 281 -5.82 14.88 -24.79
C THR A 281 -6.12 14.94 -23.29
N GLY A 282 -5.10 14.96 -22.43
CA GLY A 282 -5.29 14.96 -20.98
C GLY A 282 -5.82 13.66 -20.41
N ARG A 283 -5.87 12.57 -21.20
CA ARG A 283 -6.42 11.29 -20.74
C ARG A 283 -5.51 10.54 -19.77
N LEU A 284 -4.31 11.04 -19.52
CA LEU A 284 -3.44 10.64 -18.41
C LEU A 284 -3.90 11.16 -17.04
N CYS A 285 -4.95 12.00 -16.99
CA CYS A 285 -5.58 12.44 -15.74
C CYS A 285 -6.28 11.28 -15.02
N GLY A 286 -5.87 10.99 -13.79
CA GLY A 286 -6.63 10.14 -12.87
C GLY A 286 -5.79 9.14 -12.08
N GLY A 287 -6.21 8.89 -10.83
CA GLY A 287 -5.58 7.92 -9.93
C GLY A 287 -4.19 8.33 -9.46
N LEU A 288 -4.11 9.34 -8.57
CA LEU A 288 -2.88 9.91 -8.00
C LEU A 288 -1.95 10.65 -9.01
N ILE A 289 -2.18 10.48 -10.31
CA ILE A 289 -1.53 11.23 -11.39
C ILE A 289 -2.19 12.61 -11.51
N THR A 290 -1.45 13.66 -11.16
CA THR A 290 -1.90 15.08 -11.18
C THR A 290 -1.63 15.78 -12.52
N PHE A 291 -1.11 15.05 -13.51
CA PHE A 291 -0.76 15.60 -14.82
C PHE A 291 -1.97 15.65 -15.73
N CYS A 292 -2.53 16.85 -15.88
CA CYS A 292 -3.66 17.10 -16.75
C CYS A 292 -3.30 18.05 -17.88
N PHE A 293 -3.55 17.61 -19.12
CA PHE A 293 -3.37 18.42 -20.32
C PHE A 293 -4.76 18.77 -20.88
N GLY A 294 -5.00 20.02 -21.22
CA GLY A 294 -6.21 20.39 -21.96
C GLY A 294 -6.11 19.98 -23.42
N GLU A 295 -7.23 19.60 -24.04
CA GLU A 295 -7.39 19.28 -25.47
C GLU A 295 -6.85 20.37 -26.43
N ARG A 296 -6.61 21.59 -25.91
CA ARG A 296 -6.04 22.73 -26.63
C ARG A 296 -4.51 22.84 -26.59
N ASN A 297 -3.83 22.21 -25.63
CA ASN A 297 -2.36 22.31 -25.45
C ASN A 297 -1.58 21.32 -26.32
N ALA A 298 -2.32 20.58 -27.13
CA ALA A 298 -1.92 19.37 -27.82
C ALA A 298 -1.85 19.48 -29.34
N ARG A 299 -2.39 20.56 -29.90
CA ARG A 299 -2.35 20.78 -31.33
C ARG A 299 -0.92 21.08 -31.72
N VAL A 300 -0.24 20.02 -32.13
CA VAL A 300 0.73 19.94 -33.21
C VAL A 300 1.20 21.32 -33.66
N SER A 301 2.41 21.65 -33.23
CA SER A 301 3.36 22.55 -33.89
C SER A 301 3.40 24.06 -33.64
N ASP A 302 2.41 24.83 -33.15
CA ASP A 302 2.66 26.29 -33.14
C ASP A 302 2.04 27.29 -32.14
N ILE A 303 1.18 26.93 -31.17
CA ILE A 303 0.68 27.94 -30.22
C ILE A 303 0.54 27.35 -28.82
N GLY A 304 1.49 27.65 -27.94
CA GLY A 304 1.60 27.20 -26.55
C GLY A 304 3.07 27.07 -26.12
N PRO A 305 3.41 27.11 -24.81
CA PRO A 305 4.78 26.98 -24.36
C PRO A 305 5.35 25.65 -24.89
N LYS A 306 6.33 25.73 -25.80
CA LYS A 306 6.92 24.57 -26.50
C LYS A 306 7.75 23.75 -25.51
N VAL A 307 7.10 22.92 -24.69
CA VAL A 307 7.76 21.99 -23.77
C VAL A 307 8.14 20.73 -24.54
N GLU A 308 9.42 20.36 -24.51
CA GLU A 308 9.94 19.14 -25.13
C GLU A 308 10.04 18.03 -24.07
N ILE A 309 9.44 16.87 -24.32
CA ILE A 309 9.64 15.68 -23.46
C ILE A 309 10.98 15.05 -23.85
N LYS A 310 11.97 15.14 -22.95
CA LYS A 310 13.31 14.55 -23.18
C LYS A 310 13.36 13.08 -22.78
N THR A 311 12.69 12.75 -21.68
CA THR A 311 12.61 11.39 -21.14
C THR A 311 11.20 11.08 -20.67
N PHE A 312 10.72 9.88 -21.00
CA PHE A 312 9.55 9.25 -20.40
C PHE A 312 9.92 7.81 -20.09
N LEU A 313 9.85 7.40 -18.83
CA LEU A 313 10.20 6.06 -18.41
C LEU A 313 9.09 5.50 -17.51
N MET A 314 8.52 4.39 -17.95
CA MET A 314 7.59 3.60 -17.17
C MET A 314 8.29 2.30 -16.74
N VAL A 315 8.27 2.01 -15.45
CA VAL A 315 8.78 0.74 -14.93
C VAL A 315 7.64 0.06 -14.18
N LYS A 316 7.34 -1.16 -14.59
CA LYS A 316 6.48 -2.09 -13.86
C LYS A 316 7.36 -2.98 -13.04
N GLY A 317 7.39 -2.68 -11.75
CA GLY A 317 8.16 -3.41 -10.77
C GLY A 317 7.36 -4.54 -10.13
N TRP A 318 7.92 -5.11 -9.07
CA TRP A 318 7.21 -6.06 -8.23
C TRP A 318 6.42 -5.34 -7.14
N ARG A 319 7.08 -4.42 -6.42
CA ARG A 319 6.43 -3.71 -5.31
C ARG A 319 5.78 -2.41 -5.78
N HIS A 320 6.37 -1.74 -6.76
CA HIS A 320 5.92 -0.43 -7.23
C HIS A 320 5.95 -0.33 -8.75
N ASP A 321 4.99 0.43 -9.27
CA ASP A 321 5.02 0.96 -10.62
C ASP A 321 5.54 2.40 -10.56
N TYR A 322 6.46 2.72 -11.47
CA TYR A 322 7.09 4.02 -11.58
C TYR A 322 6.75 4.68 -12.92
N LEU A 323 6.53 5.99 -12.87
CA LEU A 323 6.42 6.84 -14.04
C LEU A 323 7.30 8.08 -13.87
N LEU A 324 8.41 8.12 -14.59
CA LEU A 324 9.34 9.24 -14.63
C LEU A 324 9.15 10.02 -15.92
N MET A 325 8.98 11.33 -15.81
CA MET A 325 8.92 12.27 -16.92
C MET A 325 9.94 13.39 -16.70
N ASP A 326 10.74 13.67 -17.73
CA ASP A 326 11.66 14.79 -17.76
C ASP A 326 11.37 15.68 -18.96
N ARG A 327 11.23 16.96 -18.68
CA ARG A 327 10.76 17.96 -19.63
C ARG A 327 11.79 19.08 -19.73
N LEU A 328 12.04 19.52 -20.96
CA LEU A 328 12.79 20.74 -21.23
C LEU A 328 11.84 21.86 -21.60
N ILE A 329 11.99 22.99 -20.92
CA ILE A 329 11.40 24.28 -21.27
C ILE A 329 12.51 25.10 -21.95
N PRO A 330 12.55 25.20 -23.29
CA PRO A 330 13.66 25.83 -23.99
C PRO A 330 13.77 27.31 -23.65
N ARG A 331 15.00 27.83 -23.48
CA ARG A 331 15.24 29.25 -23.14
C ARG A 331 14.61 30.24 -24.11
N LYS A 332 14.53 29.84 -25.39
CA LYS A 332 13.95 30.67 -26.46
C LYS A 332 12.45 30.91 -26.30
N TYR A 333 11.75 30.07 -25.52
CA TYR A 333 10.29 30.02 -25.56
C TYR A 333 9.56 30.31 -24.25
N TYR A 334 10.21 30.36 -23.08
CA TYR A 334 9.50 30.62 -21.81
C TYR A 334 10.45 30.62 -20.59
N ASP A 335 10.26 31.52 -19.61
CA ASP A 335 10.54 31.23 -18.19
C ASP A 335 9.21 31.29 -17.41
N PRO A 336 8.71 30.17 -16.88
CA PRO A 336 7.47 30.15 -16.09
C PRO A 336 7.52 31.04 -14.84
N ALA A 337 8.71 31.38 -14.36
CA ALA A 337 8.92 32.23 -13.21
C ALA A 337 8.88 33.74 -13.53
N ASP A 338 8.81 34.14 -14.81
CA ASP A 338 8.63 35.53 -15.21
C ASP A 338 7.13 35.89 -15.27
N PRO A 339 6.62 36.68 -14.30
CA PRO A 339 5.21 37.04 -14.23
C PRO A 339 4.77 37.99 -15.36
N TYR A 340 5.71 38.65 -16.06
CA TYR A 340 5.41 39.72 -17.03
C TYR A 340 5.50 39.27 -18.50
N TYR A 341 5.75 37.99 -18.78
CA TYR A 341 5.82 37.49 -20.15
C TYR A 341 4.44 37.54 -20.85
N PRO A 342 4.29 38.27 -21.97
CA PRO A 342 3.00 38.42 -22.66
C PRO A 342 2.66 37.18 -23.49
N GLY A 343 1.39 36.75 -23.46
CA GLY A 343 0.84 35.79 -24.42
C GLY A 343 0.65 34.35 -23.93
N VAL A 344 0.85 34.06 -22.63
CA VAL A 344 0.51 32.76 -22.03
C VAL A 344 -0.66 32.93 -21.06
N PRO A 345 -1.79 32.22 -21.25
CA PRO A 345 -2.89 32.20 -20.29
C PRO A 345 -2.40 31.78 -18.88
N GLU A 346 -2.85 32.47 -17.83
CA GLU A 346 -2.38 32.23 -16.45
C GLU A 346 -2.69 30.80 -15.97
N ASP A 347 -3.77 30.19 -16.47
CA ASP A 347 -4.12 28.79 -16.23
C ASP A 347 -3.09 27.80 -16.80
N GLU A 348 -2.49 28.09 -17.96
CA GLU A 348 -1.41 27.28 -18.52
C GLU A 348 -0.10 27.43 -17.72
N ARG A 349 0.22 28.66 -17.27
CA ARG A 349 1.36 28.93 -16.39
C ARG A 349 1.23 28.16 -15.09
N GLN A 350 0.06 28.21 -14.44
CA GLN A 350 -0.21 27.49 -13.21
C GLN A 350 -0.17 25.97 -13.41
N GLN A 351 -0.64 25.43 -14.53
CA GLN A 351 -0.56 23.99 -14.82
C GLN A 351 0.89 23.48 -14.93
N VAL A 352 1.77 24.24 -15.59
CA VAL A 352 3.20 23.89 -15.69
C VAL A 352 3.88 23.96 -14.32
N LEU A 353 3.60 25.02 -13.55
CA LEU A 353 4.15 25.21 -12.20
C LEU A 353 3.63 24.18 -11.18
N GLN A 354 2.38 23.70 -11.33
CA GLN A 354 1.79 22.70 -10.44
C GLN A 354 2.19 21.25 -10.81
N GLY A 355 2.48 20.99 -12.09
CA GLY A 355 2.92 19.68 -12.55
C GLY A 355 4.41 19.40 -12.30
N CYS A 356 5.26 20.41 -12.47
CA CYS A 356 6.70 20.28 -12.24
C CYS A 356 7.04 20.56 -10.78
N ARG A 357 7.51 19.55 -10.03
CA ARG A 357 7.82 19.70 -8.60
C ARG A 357 9.25 20.13 -8.33
N THR A 358 10.17 19.75 -9.22
CA THR A 358 11.61 20.00 -9.08
C THR A 358 12.20 20.47 -10.41
N PHE A 359 13.07 21.50 -10.37
CA PHE A 359 13.60 22.18 -11.56
C PHE A 359 15.13 22.23 -11.56
N LYS A 360 15.72 22.34 -12.75
CA LYS A 360 17.15 22.60 -12.96
C LYS A 360 17.38 23.43 -14.21
N ASP A 361 18.18 24.48 -14.10
CA ASP A 361 18.54 25.31 -15.24
C ASP A 361 19.71 24.68 -16.02
N THR A 362 19.56 24.63 -17.35
CA THR A 362 20.57 24.12 -18.29
C THR A 362 20.83 25.13 -19.41
N GLU A 363 21.83 24.88 -20.25
CA GLU A 363 22.13 25.72 -21.42
C GLU A 363 20.97 25.74 -22.43
N GLU A 364 20.28 24.61 -22.61
CA GLU A 364 19.13 24.50 -23.53
C GLU A 364 17.86 25.17 -22.99
N GLY A 365 17.71 25.23 -21.66
CA GLY A 365 16.43 25.58 -21.03
C GLY A 365 16.32 25.18 -19.56
N ARG A 366 15.17 25.46 -18.97
CA ARG A 366 14.81 24.99 -17.62
C ARG A 366 14.23 23.58 -17.74
N ARG A 367 14.90 22.59 -17.14
CA ARG A 367 14.38 21.22 -17.05
C ARG A 367 13.51 21.06 -15.81
N CYS A 368 12.51 20.19 -15.91
CA CYS A 368 11.68 19.81 -14.78
C CYS A 368 11.43 18.30 -14.75
N VAL A 369 11.39 17.76 -13.55
CA VAL A 369 11.09 16.34 -13.29
C VAL A 369 9.73 16.18 -12.65
N ALA A 370 9.10 15.08 -13.04
CA ALA A 370 7.88 14.54 -12.49
C ALA A 370 8.06 13.03 -12.32
N LEU A 371 7.86 12.51 -11.11
CA LEU A 371 8.00 11.10 -10.77
C LEU A 371 6.81 10.60 -9.93
N VAL A 372 6.07 9.67 -10.50
CA VAL A 372 5.00 8.98 -9.77
C VAL A 372 5.51 7.61 -9.35
N GLU A 373 5.39 7.31 -8.05
CA GLU A 373 5.64 6.00 -7.46
C GLU A 373 4.34 5.51 -6.82
N THR A 374 3.86 4.34 -7.25
CA THR A 374 2.63 3.73 -6.72
C THR A 374 2.86 2.26 -6.41
N PRO A 375 2.37 1.72 -5.27
CA PRO A 375 2.40 0.28 -5.03
C PRO A 375 1.67 -0.48 -6.14
N THR A 376 2.26 -1.57 -6.59
CA THR A 376 1.72 -2.38 -7.68
C THR A 376 0.31 -2.87 -7.33
N GLY A 377 -0.65 -2.68 -8.24
CA GLY A 377 -2.03 -3.15 -8.10
C GLY A 377 -3.03 -2.18 -7.46
N ILE A 378 -2.61 -0.98 -7.01
CA ILE A 378 -3.54 0.01 -6.43
C ILE A 378 -4.23 0.86 -7.50
N VAL A 379 -3.60 1.06 -8.66
CA VAL A 379 -4.18 1.88 -9.71
C VAL A 379 -4.33 1.04 -10.99
N PRO A 380 -5.55 0.88 -11.51
CA PRO A 380 -5.74 0.29 -12.84
C PRO A 380 -5.02 1.09 -13.94
N THR A 381 -4.87 2.40 -13.76
CA THR A 381 -4.58 3.31 -14.87
C THR A 381 -3.19 3.20 -15.49
N LEU A 382 -2.09 2.96 -14.78
CA LEU A 382 -0.78 2.82 -15.46
C LEU A 382 -0.75 1.63 -16.42
N LYS A 383 -1.48 0.55 -16.11
CA LYS A 383 -1.68 -0.60 -17.00
C LYS A 383 -2.73 -0.29 -18.07
N THR A 384 -3.86 0.34 -17.75
CA THR A 384 -4.92 0.69 -18.72
C THR A 384 -4.51 1.78 -19.70
N LEU A 385 -3.67 2.73 -19.29
CA LEU A 385 -3.11 3.81 -20.11
C LEU A 385 -2.18 3.29 -21.20
N LEU A 386 -1.59 2.10 -21.01
CA LEU A 386 -0.66 1.46 -21.94
C LEU A 386 -1.19 0.15 -22.54
N MET A 387 -2.31 -0.37 -22.04
CA MET A 387 -3.10 -1.42 -22.70
C MET A 387 -4.00 -0.86 -23.81
N ILE A 388 -3.92 0.45 -24.09
CA ILE A 388 -4.13 0.95 -25.45
C ILE A 388 -2.88 0.49 -26.24
N ASP A 389 -2.94 -0.78 -26.63
CA ASP A 389 -1.88 -1.68 -27.13
C ASP A 389 -1.08 -1.12 -28.34
N PRO A 390 0.19 -1.53 -28.57
CA PRO A 390 1.07 -1.07 -29.68
C PRO A 390 0.68 -1.54 -31.08
N LEU A 391 -0.51 -2.11 -31.27
CA LEU A 391 -0.99 -2.71 -32.51
C LEU A 391 -2.52 -2.55 -32.51
N PHE A 392 -3.15 -1.80 -33.40
CA PHE A 392 -3.03 -2.07 -34.83
C PHE A 392 -2.78 -3.55 -35.14
N ARG A 393 -3.56 -4.45 -34.54
CA ARG A 393 -3.83 -5.76 -35.13
C ARG A 393 -5.30 -5.88 -35.45
N ARG A 394 -5.64 -5.30 -36.61
CA ARG A 394 -6.80 -5.64 -37.45
C ARG A 394 -8.16 -5.64 -36.73
N GLY A 395 -8.83 -4.48 -36.81
CA GLY A 395 -10.26 -4.46 -37.18
C GLY A 395 -11.25 -5.25 -36.33
N ARG A 396 -11.16 -5.21 -35.00
CA ARG A 396 -12.31 -5.52 -34.15
C ARG A 396 -12.50 -4.44 -33.09
N GLN A 397 -13.65 -3.80 -33.14
CA GLN A 397 -14.24 -3.13 -31.97
C GLN A 397 -14.62 -4.21 -30.96
N TYR A 398 -14.27 -4.02 -29.69
CA TYR A 398 -14.85 -4.79 -28.59
C TYR A 398 -15.84 -3.87 -27.82
N PRO A 399 -16.88 -4.45 -27.21
CA PRO A 399 -18.19 -3.86 -26.93
C PRO A 399 -18.22 -2.89 -25.75
#